data_AF-A0A7S1MM87-F1
#
_entry.id   AF-A0A7S1MM87-F1
#
_cell.length_a   1.000
_cell.length_b   1.000
_cell.length_c   1.000
_cell.angle_alpha   90.00
_cell.angle_beta   90.00
_cell.angle_gamma   90.00
#
_symmetry.space_group_name_H-M   'P 1'
#
loop_
_entity.id
_entity.type
_entity.pdbx_description
1 polymer ?
#
loop_
_entity_poly.entity_id
_entity_poly.type
_entity_poly.pdbx_seq_one_letter_code
_entity_poly.pdbx_strand_id
1 'polypeptide(L)'
;CGMVYVEPDSLGWRVLTESYLATLPEALVECEPAVAALKSLIDWIVDPMLTWVRRNAAVCIPQGASVAVAAMLRLFDSFLDCFRPDENGKMQTFEERETVTIVEGWFLFSATWGLGGALYGKDRI
;
A
#
# COMPACT_ATOMS: atom_id res chain seq x y z
N CYS A 1 -20.25 -3.49 33.34
CA CYS A 1 -19.86 -3.62 31.91
C CYS A 1 -18.85 -2.53 31.59
N GLY A 2 -17.63 -2.89 31.19
CA GLY A 2 -16.61 -1.94 30.78
C GLY A 2 -16.65 -1.73 29.28
N MET A 3 -16.84 -0.49 28.83
CA MET A 3 -16.63 -0.10 27.44
C MET A 3 -15.18 0.37 27.29
N VAL A 4 -14.45 -0.22 26.36
CA VAL A 4 -13.12 0.26 25.97
C VAL A 4 -13.30 1.16 24.76
N TYR A 5 -13.04 2.45 24.95
CA TYR A 5 -13.00 3.41 23.84
C TYR A 5 -11.63 3.34 23.19
N VAL A 6 -11.60 3.06 21.89
CA VAL A 6 -10.38 3.10 21.09
C VAL A 6 -10.47 4.30 20.17
N GLU A 7 -9.51 5.20 20.29
CA GLU A 7 -9.42 6.35 19.40
C GLU A 7 -8.95 5.88 18.02
N PRO A 8 -9.65 6.20 16.91
CA PRO A 8 -9.33 5.69 15.58
C PRO A 8 -7.90 6.00 15.10
N ASP A 9 -7.34 7.12 15.56
CA ASP A 9 -5.98 7.56 15.20
C ASP A 9 -4.89 6.93 16.09
N SER A 10 -5.25 6.27 17.20
CA SER A 10 -4.27 5.75 18.17
C SER A 10 -3.39 4.63 17.62
N LEU A 11 -3.87 3.84 16.66
CA LEU A 11 -3.08 2.78 16.01
C LEU A 11 -2.23 3.33 14.85
N GLY A 12 -2.78 4.30 14.11
CA GLY A 12 -2.14 4.92 12.96
C GLY A 12 -1.97 3.98 11.75
N TRP A 13 -1.67 4.57 10.59
CA TRP A 13 -1.46 3.84 9.34
C TRP A 13 -0.13 3.10 9.28
N ARG A 14 0.86 3.49 10.11
CA ARG A 14 2.20 2.88 10.14
C ARG A 14 2.16 1.43 10.64
N VAL A 15 1.43 1.18 11.73
CA VAL A 15 1.24 -0.19 12.24
C VAL A 15 0.50 -1.06 11.22
N LEU A 16 -0.42 -0.46 10.46
CA LEU A 16 -1.13 -1.15 9.38
C LEU A 16 -0.17 -1.54 8.23
N THR A 17 0.73 -0.65 7.81
CA THR A 17 1.75 -0.99 6.81
C THR A 17 2.73 -2.04 7.32
N GLU A 18 3.17 -1.96 8.58
CA GLU A 18 4.06 -2.96 9.19
C GLU A 18 3.39 -4.34 9.25
N SER A 19 2.13 -4.40 9.69
CA SER A 19 1.36 -5.65 9.70
C SER A 19 1.19 -6.23 8.30
N TYR A 20 1.00 -5.40 7.28
CA TYR A 20 0.87 -5.86 5.90
C TYR A 20 2.18 -6.40 5.33
N LEU A 21 3.32 -5.77 5.65
CA LEU A 21 4.63 -6.27 5.23
C LEU A 21 4.92 -7.69 5.76
N ALA A 22 4.34 -8.05 6.90
CA ALA A 22 4.42 -9.41 7.45
C ALA A 22 3.52 -10.43 6.72
N THR A 23 2.62 -9.99 5.84
CA THR A 23 1.70 -10.86 5.07
C THR A 23 2.06 -10.98 3.59
N LEU A 24 3.23 -10.48 3.18
CA LEU A 24 3.68 -10.57 1.79
C LEU A 24 3.88 -12.03 1.35
N PRO A 25 3.68 -12.35 0.06
CA PRO A 25 3.98 -13.69 -0.47
C PRO A 25 5.43 -14.09 -0.23
N GLU A 26 5.66 -15.37 0.10
CA GLU A 26 7.00 -15.90 0.44
C GLU A 26 8.04 -15.61 -0.64
N ALA A 27 7.68 -15.77 -1.92
CA ALA A 27 8.54 -15.48 -3.07
C ALA A 27 9.03 -14.03 -3.12
N LEU A 28 8.20 -13.09 -2.63
CA LEU A 28 8.59 -11.69 -2.55
C LEU A 28 9.45 -11.43 -1.31
N VAL A 29 9.15 -12.10 -0.19
CA VAL A 29 9.93 -12.01 1.05
C VAL A 29 11.36 -12.50 0.86
N GLU A 30 11.57 -13.52 0.03
CA GLU A 30 12.91 -14.04 -0.33
C GLU A 30 13.73 -13.03 -1.17
N CYS A 31 13.08 -12.08 -1.84
CA CYS A 31 13.73 -11.02 -2.61
C CYS A 31 14.00 -9.79 -1.73
N GLU A 32 15.06 -9.82 -0.91
CA GLU A 32 15.40 -8.72 0.02
C GLU A 32 15.41 -7.31 -0.63
N PRO A 33 15.96 -7.11 -1.85
CA PRO A 33 15.97 -5.79 -2.48
C PRO A 33 14.56 -5.25 -2.78
N ALA A 34 13.62 -6.12 -3.14
CA ALA A 34 12.24 -5.71 -3.43
C ALA A 34 11.50 -5.32 -2.15
N VAL A 35 11.71 -6.05 -1.05
CA VAL A 35 11.16 -5.69 0.27
C VAL A 35 11.74 -4.37 0.76
N ALA A 36 13.06 -4.15 0.57
CA ALA A 36 13.72 -2.90 0.94
C ALA A 36 13.22 -1.71 0.11
N ALA A 37 13.01 -1.90 -1.20
CA ALA A 37 12.43 -0.90 -2.08
C ALA A 37 10.99 -0.55 -1.66
N LEU A 38 10.15 -1.55 -1.39
CA LEU A 38 8.78 -1.36 -0.93
C LEU A 38 8.71 -0.56 0.39
N LYS A 39 9.53 -0.93 1.39
CA LYS A 39 9.62 -0.18 2.66
C LYS A 39 10.01 1.27 2.43
N SER A 40 11.03 1.50 1.61
CA SER A 40 11.51 2.84 1.27
C SER A 40 10.41 3.64 0.59
N LEU A 41 9.69 3.06 -0.39
CA LEU A 41 8.59 3.74 -1.07
C LEU A 41 7.44 4.09 -0.13
N ILE A 42 7.08 3.21 0.80
CA ILE A 42 6.05 3.48 1.82
C ILE A 42 6.46 4.70 2.66
N ASP A 43 7.67 4.72 3.19
CA ASP A 43 8.14 5.81 4.07
C ASP A 43 8.27 7.14 3.31
N TRP A 44 8.72 7.10 2.06
CA TRP A 44 8.92 8.30 1.25
C TRP A 44 7.65 8.88 0.65
N ILE A 45 6.65 8.06 0.32
CA ILE A 45 5.48 8.51 -0.46
C ILE A 45 4.25 8.69 0.41
N VAL A 46 3.98 7.80 1.37
CA VAL A 46 2.69 7.77 2.06
C VAL A 46 2.48 9.04 2.91
N ASP A 47 3.45 9.41 3.74
CA ASP A 47 3.30 10.56 4.64
C ASP A 47 3.17 11.92 3.90
N PRO A 48 4.02 12.22 2.88
CA PRO A 48 3.87 13.43 2.09
C PRO A 48 2.55 13.48 1.32
N MET A 49 2.10 12.35 0.75
CA MET A 49 0.84 12.29 0.01
C MET A 49 -0.37 12.52 0.92
N LEU A 50 -0.42 11.87 2.07
CA LEU A 50 -1.49 12.09 3.06
C LEU A 50 -1.52 13.55 3.54
N THR A 51 -0.35 14.12 3.80
CA THR A 51 -0.22 15.53 4.21
C THR A 51 -0.69 16.47 3.10
N TRP A 52 -0.32 16.19 1.86
CA TRP A 52 -0.70 17.02 0.72
C TRP A 52 -2.21 16.97 0.47
N VAL A 53 -2.81 15.77 0.48
CA VAL A 53 -4.27 15.59 0.32
C VAL A 53 -5.02 16.37 1.39
N ARG A 54 -4.61 16.23 2.66
CA ARG A 54 -5.25 16.91 3.79
C ARG A 54 -5.21 18.44 3.68
N ARG A 55 -4.15 19.00 3.09
CA ARG A 55 -3.91 20.44 3.04
C ARG A 55 -4.43 21.10 1.76
N ASN A 56 -4.39 20.39 0.63
CA ASN A 56 -4.50 21.01 -0.69
C ASN A 56 -5.63 20.45 -1.56
N ALA A 57 -6.22 19.30 -1.22
CA ALA A 57 -7.19 18.63 -2.10
C ALA A 57 -8.59 18.58 -1.49
N ALA A 58 -9.61 18.73 -2.33
CA ALA A 58 -10.96 18.38 -1.94
C ALA A 58 -11.20 16.89 -2.19
N VAL A 59 -11.68 16.20 -1.15
CA VAL A 59 -12.05 14.78 -1.20
C VAL A 59 -13.54 14.66 -1.53
N CYS A 60 -13.89 13.81 -2.51
CA CYS A 60 -15.29 13.50 -2.78
C CYS A 60 -15.87 12.52 -1.75
N ILE A 61 -15.00 11.69 -1.15
CA ILE A 61 -15.34 10.77 -0.06
C ILE A 61 -14.37 11.07 1.10
N PRO A 62 -14.86 11.62 2.23
CA PRO A 62 -14.03 11.84 3.41
C PRO A 62 -13.49 10.51 3.96
N GLN A 63 -12.17 10.39 4.04
CA GLN A 63 -11.51 9.20 4.58
C GLN A 63 -10.38 9.60 5.52
N GLY A 64 -10.21 8.84 6.60
CA GLY A 64 -9.03 8.95 7.47
C GLY A 64 -7.79 8.35 6.81
N ALA A 65 -6.60 8.73 7.30
CA ALA A 65 -5.33 8.27 6.77
C ALA A 65 -5.23 6.73 6.69
N SER A 66 -5.62 6.04 7.76
CA SER A 66 -5.58 4.58 7.83
C SER A 66 -6.49 3.91 6.80
N VAL A 67 -7.64 4.51 6.48
CA VAL A 67 -8.57 3.98 5.47
C VAL A 67 -7.99 4.15 4.07
N ALA A 68 -7.43 5.32 3.76
CA ALA A 68 -6.80 5.58 2.47
C ALA A 68 -5.58 4.67 2.24
N VAL A 69 -4.73 4.49 3.25
CA VAL A 69 -3.57 3.59 3.17
C VAL A 69 -4.03 2.13 3.06
N ALA A 70 -5.05 1.71 3.81
CA ALA A 70 -5.60 0.35 3.67
C ALA A 70 -6.16 0.08 2.26
N ALA A 71 -6.83 1.07 1.66
CA ALA A 71 -7.31 0.95 0.28
C ALA A 71 -6.15 0.83 -0.73
N MET A 72 -5.10 1.65 -0.57
CA MET A 72 -3.86 1.56 -1.35
C MET A 72 -3.21 0.18 -1.24
N LEU A 73 -3.04 -0.34 -0.02
CA LEU A 73 -2.41 -1.65 0.21
C LEU A 73 -3.24 -2.79 -0.37
N ARG A 74 -4.57 -2.75 -0.26
CA ARG A 74 -5.44 -3.76 -0.88
C ARG A 74 -5.33 -3.78 -2.40
N LEU A 75 -5.22 -2.60 -3.02
CA LEU A 75 -5.02 -2.49 -4.46
C LEU A 75 -3.64 -3.05 -4.84
N PHE A 76 -2.59 -2.70 -4.10
CA PHE A 76 -1.26 -3.24 -4.31
C PHE A 76 -1.22 -4.76 -4.16
N ASP A 77 -1.86 -5.29 -3.11
CA ASP A 77 -1.94 -6.72 -2.83
C ASP A 77 -2.62 -7.52 -3.95
N SER A 78 -3.61 -6.92 -4.64
CA SER A 78 -4.28 -7.53 -5.78
C SER A 78 -3.38 -7.72 -7.00
N PHE A 79 -2.30 -6.94 -7.12
CA PHE A 79 -1.32 -7.15 -8.20
C PHE A 79 -0.32 -8.25 -7.87
N LEU A 80 -0.09 -8.54 -6.58
CA LEU A 80 0.89 -9.53 -6.14
C LEU A 80 0.49 -10.98 -6.40
N ASP A 81 -0.66 -11.24 -7.02
CA ASP A 81 -1.12 -12.59 -7.36
C ASP A 81 -0.14 -13.38 -8.24
N CYS A 82 0.70 -12.70 -9.05
CA CYS A 82 1.74 -13.39 -9.82
C CYS A 82 2.84 -14.03 -8.96
N PHE A 83 3.03 -13.54 -7.73
CA PHE A 83 3.98 -14.06 -6.73
C PHE A 83 3.35 -15.09 -5.81
N ARG A 84 2.08 -15.47 -6.05
CA ARG A 84 1.37 -16.51 -5.32
C ARG A 84 1.32 -17.79 -6.17
N PRO A 85 1.28 -18.97 -5.54
CA PRO A 85 1.06 -20.21 -6.27
C PRO A 85 -0.35 -20.22 -6.88
N ASP A 86 -0.43 -20.57 -8.17
CA ASP A 86 -1.69 -20.81 -8.88
C ASP A 86 -2.38 -22.10 -8.38
N GLU A 87 -3.59 -22.40 -8.87
CA GLU A 87 -4.36 -23.61 -8.53
C GLU A 87 -3.57 -24.93 -8.69
N ASN A 88 -2.56 -24.91 -9.57
CA ASN A 88 -1.67 -26.03 -9.85
C ASN A 88 -0.37 -26.03 -9.02
N GLY A 89 -0.22 -25.11 -8.06
CA GLY A 89 1.00 -24.94 -7.26
C GLY A 89 2.18 -24.35 -8.04
N LYS A 90 1.95 -23.84 -9.25
CA LYS A 90 2.98 -23.20 -10.07
C LYS A 90 3.03 -21.71 -9.76
N MET A 91 4.24 -21.16 -9.69
CA MET A 91 4.48 -19.74 -9.44
C MET A 91 5.34 -19.18 -10.56
N GLN A 92 5.12 -17.91 -10.91
CA GLN A 92 5.98 -17.23 -11.87
C GLN A 92 7.32 -16.92 -11.21
N THR A 93 8.40 -17.20 -11.93
CA THR A 93 9.75 -16.87 -11.47
C THR A 93 10.22 -15.65 -12.23
N PHE A 94 10.64 -14.63 -11.50
CA PHE A 94 11.19 -13.40 -12.04
C PHE A 94 12.64 -13.28 -11.61
N GLU A 95 13.45 -12.56 -12.39
CA GLU A 95 14.77 -12.15 -11.91
C GLU A 95 14.62 -11.14 -10.76
N GLU A 96 15.59 -11.07 -9.85
CA GLU A 96 15.59 -10.12 -8.73
C GLU A 96 15.35 -8.67 -9.19
N ARG A 97 16.08 -8.23 -10.22
CA ARG A 97 15.94 -6.87 -10.77
C ARG A 97 14.56 -6.60 -11.36
N GLU A 98 13.98 -7.60 -12.03
CA GLU A 98 12.64 -7.53 -12.59
C GLU A 98 11.60 -7.44 -11.48
N THR A 99 11.75 -8.24 -10.42
CA THR A 99 10.89 -8.24 -9.23
C THR A 99 10.85 -6.87 -8.57
N VAL A 100 12.01 -6.23 -8.38
CA VAL A 100 12.09 -4.86 -7.85
C VAL A 100 11.30 -3.90 -8.73
N THR A 101 11.55 -3.91 -10.05
CA THR A 101 10.89 -3.01 -11.00
C THR A 101 9.37 -3.18 -11.01
N ILE A 102 8.89 -4.43 -10.96
CA ILE A 102 7.46 -4.76 -10.89
C ILE A 102 6.85 -4.20 -9.60
N VAL A 103 7.49 -4.45 -8.45
CA VAL A 103 6.99 -4.00 -7.14
C VAL A 103 6.94 -2.47 -7.06
N GLU A 104 7.98 -1.78 -7.50
CA GLU A 104 8.01 -0.32 -7.53
C GLU A 104 6.89 0.23 -8.42
N GLY A 105 6.73 -0.32 -9.63
CA GLY A 105 5.69 0.09 -10.57
C GLY A 105 4.28 -0.10 -10.03
N TRP A 106 4.00 -1.26 -9.45
CA TRP A 106 2.69 -1.56 -8.86
C TRP A 106 2.40 -0.78 -7.60
N PHE A 107 3.42 -0.53 -6.78
CA PHE A 107 3.28 0.34 -5.61
C PHE A 107 2.89 1.75 -6.03
N LEU A 108 3.63 2.34 -6.99
CA LEU A 108 3.35 3.68 -7.48
C LEU A 108 1.95 3.79 -8.08
N PHE A 109 1.56 2.82 -8.91
CA PHE A 109 0.21 2.76 -9.46
C PHE A 109 -0.85 2.71 -8.33
N SER A 110 -0.62 1.85 -7.34
CA SER A 110 -1.54 1.67 -6.22
C SER A 110 -1.60 2.91 -5.33
N ALA A 111 -0.49 3.62 -5.13
CA ALA A 111 -0.46 4.88 -4.39
C ALA A 111 -1.25 5.98 -5.10
N THR A 112 -1.08 6.12 -6.41
CA THR A 112 -1.83 7.10 -7.21
C THR A 112 -3.34 6.86 -7.11
N TRP A 113 -3.80 5.61 -7.30
CA TRP A 113 -5.23 5.29 -7.28
C TRP A 113 -5.81 5.12 -5.89
N GLY A 114 -5.04 4.60 -4.93
CA GLY A 114 -5.49 4.36 -3.56
C GLY A 114 -5.57 5.63 -2.72
N LEU A 115 -4.60 6.53 -2.85
CA LEU A 115 -4.59 7.81 -2.11
C LEU A 115 -5.27 8.94 -2.89
N GLY A 116 -5.19 8.92 -4.22
CA GLY A 116 -5.76 9.96 -5.10
C GLY A 116 -7.16 9.65 -5.65
N GLY A 117 -7.61 8.39 -5.59
CA GLY A 117 -8.89 7.97 -6.19
C GLY A 117 -10.13 8.58 -5.54
N ALA A 118 -10.02 8.99 -4.27
CA ALA A 118 -11.10 9.66 -3.52
C ALA A 118 -11.08 11.20 -3.67
N LEU A 119 -10.21 11.75 -4.52
CA LEU A 119 -10.18 13.19 -4.81
C LEU A 119 -11.16 13.56 -5.93
N TYR A 120 -11.61 14.81 -5.96
CA TYR A 120 -12.32 15.33 -7.13
C TYR A 120 -11.40 15.38 -8.35
N GLY A 121 -11.97 15.19 -9.55
CA GLY A 121 -11.19 15.11 -10.80
C GLY A 121 -10.28 16.32 -11.06
N LYS A 122 -10.67 17.52 -10.61
CA LYS A 122 -9.85 18.74 -10.73
C LYS A 122 -8.63 18.80 -9.81
N ASP A 123 -8.65 18.00 -8.75
CA ASP A 123 -7.60 17.94 -7.72
C ASP A 123 -6.74 16.67 -7.88
N ARG A 124 -7.04 15.83 -8.90
CA ARG A 124 -6.19 14.72 -9.34
C ARG A 124 -5.13 15.30 -10.28
N ILE A 125 -3.87 14.98 -9.98
CA ILE A 125 -2.69 15.35 -10.80
C ILE A 125 -2.83 14.72 -12.19
#